data_AF-A0A973QT77-F1
#
_entry.id   AF-A0A973QT77-F1
#
_cell.length_a   1.000
_cell.length_b   1.000
_cell.length_c   1.000
_cell.angle_alpha   90.00
_cell.angle_beta   90.00
_cell.angle_gamma   90.00
#
_symmetry.space_group_name_H-M   'P 1'
#
loop_
_entity.id
_entity.type
_entity.pdbx_description
1 polymer ?
#
loop_
_entity_poly.entity_id
_entity_poly.type
_entity_poly.pdbx_seq_one_letter_code
_entity_poly.pdbx_strand_id
1 'polypeptide(L)'
;VFVCALAASYWAVPRMTGAWFFHRDSAQELGAPAWYGPVMTLAVFGCSMVLVTCFLAWVPGRRLWFTALGAGTLYGYLLHGFVAQGSKFWGWYSPAWIHGPLGEITVTVVAAAIVTVLCTPPVRRVFRFAVEPRLSWAFRP
;
A
#
# COMPACT_ATOMS: atom_id res chain seq x y z
N VAL A 1 -13.39 -8.48 15.42
CA VAL A 1 -13.15 -8.46 13.96
C VAL A 1 -11.69 -8.73 13.61
N PHE A 2 -10.72 -7.91 14.05
CA PHE A 2 -9.30 -8.11 13.70
C PHE A 2 -8.70 -9.46 14.13
N VAL A 3 -9.00 -9.93 15.34
CA VAL A 3 -8.55 -11.27 15.82
C VAL A 3 -9.13 -12.39 14.96
N CYS A 4 -10.42 -12.31 14.62
CA CYS A 4 -11.09 -13.27 13.74
C CYS A 4 -10.49 -13.25 12.33
N ALA A 5 -10.19 -12.07 11.80
CA ALA A 5 -9.56 -11.91 10.50
C ALA A 5 -8.14 -12.49 10.47
N LEU A 6 -7.37 -12.34 11.56
CA LEU A 6 -6.05 -12.94 11.71
C LEU A 6 -6.10 -14.47 11.82
N ALA A 7 -7.07 -15.02 12.55
CA ALA A 7 -7.29 -16.46 12.60
C ALA A 7 -7.71 -17.01 11.23
N ALA A 8 -8.61 -16.31 10.52
CA ALA A 8 -9.05 -16.68 9.18
C ALA A 8 -7.92 -16.62 8.16
N SER A 9 -7.04 -15.61 8.24
CA SER A 9 -5.89 -15.50 7.34
C SER A 9 -4.90 -16.65 7.56
N TYR A 10 -4.56 -16.95 8.81
CA TYR A 10 -3.68 -18.07 9.15
C TYR A 10 -4.23 -19.42 8.65
N TRP A 11 -5.55 -19.61 8.74
CA TRP A 11 -6.22 -20.77 8.21
C TRP A 11 -6.26 -20.81 6.67
N ALA A 12 -6.34 -19.66 6.01
CA ALA A 12 -6.43 -19.53 4.56
C ALA A 12 -5.08 -19.69 3.84
N VAL A 13 -3.95 -19.31 4.46
CA VAL A 13 -2.60 -19.39 3.87
C VAL A 13 -2.30 -20.74 3.18
N PRO A 14 -2.54 -21.92 3.80
CA PRO A 14 -2.26 -23.20 3.15
C PRO A 14 -3.32 -23.64 2.12
N ARG A 15 -4.47 -22.94 2.03
CA ARG A 15 -5.65 -23.37 1.25
C ARG A 15 -5.95 -22.49 0.05
N MET A 16 -5.40 -21.27 0.02
CA MET A 16 -5.70 -20.27 -0.99
C MET A 16 -4.43 -19.56 -1.43
N THR A 17 -4.29 -19.33 -2.73
CA THR A 17 -3.20 -18.52 -3.27
C THR A 17 -3.40 -17.05 -2.91
N GLY A 18 -2.33 -16.35 -2.53
CA GLY A 18 -2.38 -14.90 -2.32
C GLY A 18 -2.70 -14.10 -3.59
N ALA A 19 -2.63 -14.75 -4.76
CA ALA A 19 -2.91 -14.17 -6.06
C ALA A 19 -4.32 -13.57 -6.19
N TRP A 20 -5.30 -14.15 -5.49
CA TRP A 20 -6.68 -13.65 -5.44
C TRP A 20 -6.78 -12.19 -4.94
N PHE A 21 -5.86 -11.76 -4.07
CA PHE A 21 -5.87 -10.38 -3.56
C PHE A 21 -5.36 -9.35 -4.57
N PHE A 22 -4.57 -9.77 -5.56
CA PHE A 22 -4.00 -8.86 -6.56
C PHE A 22 -4.98 -8.49 -7.67
N HIS A 23 -6.08 -9.24 -7.82
CA HIS A 23 -7.10 -9.01 -8.86
C HIS A 23 -6.52 -8.87 -10.28
N ARG A 24 -5.37 -9.50 -10.54
CA ARG A 24 -4.63 -9.40 -11.81
C ARG A 24 -4.78 -10.62 -12.71
N ASP A 25 -5.05 -11.78 -12.11
CA ASP A 25 -5.12 -13.07 -12.79
C ASP A 25 -6.59 -13.53 -12.85
N SER A 26 -6.97 -14.17 -13.94
CA SER A 26 -8.29 -14.79 -14.09
C SER A 26 -8.45 -16.02 -13.20
N ALA A 27 -9.70 -16.39 -12.87
CA ALA A 27 -9.95 -17.59 -12.06
C ALA A 27 -9.33 -18.84 -12.70
N GLN A 28 -9.35 -18.94 -14.03
CA GLN A 28 -8.74 -20.04 -14.77
C GLN A 28 -7.21 -20.06 -14.66
N GLU A 29 -6.55 -18.90 -14.71
CA GLU A 29 -5.09 -18.80 -14.51
C GLU A 29 -4.66 -19.18 -13.09
N LEU A 30 -5.58 -19.07 -12.13
CA LEU A 30 -5.39 -19.51 -10.75
C LEU A 30 -5.73 -20.99 -10.53
N GLY A 31 -6.03 -21.73 -11.60
CA GLY A 31 -6.41 -23.15 -11.53
C GLY A 31 -7.81 -23.38 -10.96
N ALA A 32 -8.66 -22.35 -10.90
CA ALA A 32 -10.02 -22.43 -10.40
C ALA A 32 -11.06 -22.36 -11.54
N PRO A 33 -12.27 -22.91 -11.34
CA PRO A 33 -13.37 -22.76 -12.29
C PRO A 33 -13.72 -21.29 -12.54
N ALA A 34 -14.14 -20.94 -13.76
CA ALA A 34 -14.45 -19.56 -14.13
C ALA A 34 -15.50 -18.89 -13.21
N TRP A 35 -16.46 -19.67 -12.69
CA TRP A 35 -17.50 -19.17 -11.78
C TRP A 35 -16.97 -18.74 -10.40
N TYR A 36 -15.79 -19.26 -9.98
CA TYR A 36 -15.15 -18.84 -8.74
C TYR A 36 -14.73 -17.37 -8.80
N GLY A 37 -14.39 -16.83 -9.98
CA GLY A 37 -13.90 -15.47 -10.14
C GLY A 37 -14.83 -14.40 -9.55
N PRO A 38 -16.09 -14.29 -10.03
CA PRO A 38 -17.06 -13.36 -9.48
C PRO A 38 -17.31 -13.56 -7.97
N VAL A 39 -17.45 -14.81 -7.53
CA VAL A 39 -17.74 -15.14 -6.12
C VAL A 39 -16.58 -14.74 -5.20
N MET A 40 -15.36 -15.11 -5.57
CA MET A 40 -14.15 -14.77 -4.82
C MET A 40 -13.90 -13.28 -4.79
N THR A 41 -14.10 -12.57 -5.90
CA THR A 41 -13.94 -11.12 -5.96
C THR A 41 -14.89 -10.43 -5.00
N LEU A 42 -16.19 -10.80 -5.01
CA LEU A 42 -17.18 -10.25 -4.09
C LEU A 42 -16.88 -10.59 -2.63
N ALA A 43 -16.43 -11.82 -2.35
CA ALA A 43 -16.06 -12.26 -1.00
C ALA A 43 -14.85 -11.48 -0.46
N VAL A 44 -13.78 -11.36 -1.26
CA VAL A 44 -12.55 -10.62 -0.89
C VAL A 44 -12.86 -9.13 -0.75
N PHE A 45 -13.67 -8.55 -1.64
CA PHE A 45 -14.09 -7.16 -1.55
C PHE A 45 -14.93 -6.90 -0.30
N GLY A 46 -15.92 -7.76 0.00
CA GLY A 46 -16.75 -7.67 1.20
C GLY A 46 -15.93 -7.76 2.47
N CYS A 47 -15.00 -8.73 2.54
CA CYS A 47 -14.05 -8.85 3.65
C CYS A 47 -13.21 -7.57 3.82
N SER A 48 -12.67 -7.04 2.72
CA SER A 48 -11.89 -5.80 2.71
C SER A 48 -12.71 -4.62 3.22
N MET A 49 -13.97 -4.50 2.81
CA MET A 49 -14.87 -3.43 3.23
C MET A 49 -15.18 -3.51 4.74
N VAL A 50 -15.40 -4.70 5.28
CA VAL A 50 -15.60 -4.91 6.73
C VAL A 50 -14.34 -4.52 7.50
N LEU A 51 -13.15 -4.92 7.02
CA LEU A 51 -11.89 -4.58 7.67
C LEU A 51 -11.62 -3.07 7.65
N VAL A 52 -11.84 -2.41 6.51
CA VAL A 52 -11.67 -0.96 6.37
C VAL A 52 -12.65 -0.22 7.27
N THR A 53 -13.93 -0.60 7.30
CA THR A 53 -14.93 0.06 8.17
C THR A 53 -14.63 -0.13 9.64
N CYS A 54 -14.23 -1.33 10.07
CA CYS A 54 -13.80 -1.59 11.45
C CYS A 54 -12.53 -0.80 11.82
N PHE A 55 -11.59 -0.66 10.89
CA PHE A 55 -10.38 0.15 11.09
C PHE A 55 -10.74 1.62 11.23
N LEU A 56 -11.53 2.17 10.29
CA LEU A 56 -11.97 3.56 10.32
C LEU A 56 -12.83 3.89 11.55
N ALA A 57 -13.63 2.94 12.05
CA ALA A 57 -14.38 3.10 13.30
C ALA A 57 -13.47 3.27 14.52
N TRP A 58 -12.25 2.74 14.48
CA TRP A 58 -11.24 2.92 15.53
C TRP A 58 -10.42 4.20 15.33
N VAL A 59 -10.40 4.77 14.12
CA VAL A 59 -9.63 6.00 13.86
C VAL A 59 -10.25 7.16 14.66
N PRO A 60 -9.50 7.80 15.57
CA PRO A 60 -10.02 8.90 16.35
C PRO A 60 -10.21 10.13 15.47
N GLY A 61 -11.37 10.80 15.57
CA GLY A 61 -11.68 12.03 14.81
C GLY A 61 -10.90 13.28 15.21
N ARG A 62 -9.92 13.17 16.12
CA ARG A 62 -9.11 14.29 16.60
C ARG A 62 -7.84 14.45 15.77
N ARG A 63 -7.36 15.68 15.59
CA ARG A 63 -6.08 15.93 14.92
C ARG A 63 -4.93 15.55 15.85
N LEU A 64 -4.06 14.66 15.38
CA LEU A 64 -2.86 14.21 16.06
C LEU A 64 -1.64 14.65 15.25
N TRP A 65 -0.44 14.56 15.83
CA TRP A 65 0.80 14.95 15.16
C TRP A 65 1.02 14.18 13.84
N PHE A 66 0.60 12.91 13.79
CA PHE A 66 0.69 12.08 12.58
C PHE A 66 -0.37 12.44 11.51
N THR A 67 -1.39 13.25 11.83
CA THR A 67 -2.37 13.70 10.83
C THR A 67 -1.71 14.52 9.72
N ALA A 68 -0.65 15.28 10.06
CA ALA A 68 0.14 16.02 9.07
C ALA A 68 0.88 15.09 8.10
N LEU A 69 1.43 13.98 8.60
CA LEU A 69 2.07 12.94 7.80
C LEU A 69 1.03 12.18 6.95
N GLY A 70 -0.13 11.88 7.51
CA GLY A 70 -1.24 11.20 6.82
C GLY A 70 -1.72 11.96 5.58
N ALA A 71 -1.75 13.29 5.64
CA ALA A 71 -2.12 14.12 4.49
C ALA A 71 -1.11 14.00 3.32
N GLY A 72 0.14 13.61 3.59
CA GLY A 72 1.18 13.42 2.58
C GLY A 72 1.26 12.03 1.96
N THR A 73 0.40 11.09 2.37
CA THR A 73 0.47 9.69 1.92
C THR A 73 0.31 9.51 0.41
N LEU A 74 -0.47 10.36 -0.26
CA LEU A 74 -0.57 10.36 -1.72
C LEU A 74 0.77 10.65 -2.40
N TYR A 75 1.55 11.59 -1.85
CA TYR A 75 2.88 11.92 -2.35
C TYR A 75 3.83 10.75 -2.11
N GLY A 76 3.79 10.14 -0.91
CA GLY A 76 4.54 8.90 -0.64
C GLY A 76 4.20 7.79 -1.64
N TYR A 77 2.92 7.55 -1.90
CA TYR A 77 2.47 6.52 -2.86
C TYR A 77 2.95 6.78 -4.29
N LEU A 78 2.92 8.02 -4.76
CA LEU A 78 3.37 8.31 -6.13
C LEU A 78 4.90 8.33 -6.26
N LEU A 79 5.60 8.91 -5.28
CA LEU A 79 7.04 9.14 -5.38
C LEU A 79 7.87 7.92 -4.96
N HIS A 80 7.37 7.04 -4.09
CA HIS A 80 8.14 5.87 -3.65
C HIS A 80 8.54 4.97 -4.83
N GLY A 81 7.71 4.87 -5.87
CA GLY A 81 8.00 4.06 -7.05
C GLY A 81 9.25 4.52 -7.79
N PHE A 82 9.48 5.82 -7.89
CA PHE A 82 10.71 6.39 -8.46
C PHE A 82 11.94 6.06 -7.60
N VAL A 83 11.80 6.15 -6.28
CA VAL A 83 12.89 5.80 -5.35
C VAL A 83 13.21 4.31 -5.44
N ALA A 84 12.19 3.44 -5.46
CA ALA A 84 12.36 1.99 -5.58
C ALA A 84 12.93 1.58 -6.95
N GLN A 85 12.57 2.29 -8.02
CA GLN A 85 13.15 2.03 -9.34
C GLN A 85 14.58 2.54 -9.44
N GLY A 86 14.88 3.71 -8.85
CA GLY A 86 16.23 4.26 -8.76
C GLY A 86 17.17 3.38 -7.95
N SER A 87 16.71 2.84 -6.81
CA SER A 87 17.51 1.93 -5.99
C SER A 87 17.83 0.63 -6.73
N LYS A 88 16.89 0.09 -7.50
CA LYS A 88 17.14 -1.06 -8.40
C LYS A 88 18.14 -0.72 -9.50
N PHE A 89 17.98 0.43 -10.15
CA PHE A 89 18.85 0.85 -11.26
C PHE A 89 20.31 1.07 -10.80
N TRP A 90 20.51 1.65 -9.61
CA TRP A 90 21.83 1.85 -9.02
C TRP A 90 22.40 0.63 -8.29
N GLY A 91 21.73 -0.53 -8.36
CA GLY A 91 22.24 -1.77 -7.78
C GLY A 91 22.35 -1.74 -6.26
N TRP A 92 21.50 -0.96 -5.58
CA TRP A 92 21.54 -0.87 -4.11
C TRP A 92 21.31 -2.21 -3.43
N TYR A 93 20.63 -3.15 -4.09
CA TYR A 93 20.38 -4.52 -3.60
C TYR A 93 21.46 -5.53 -4.00
N SER A 94 22.48 -5.14 -4.76
CA SER A 94 23.53 -6.06 -5.23
C SER A 94 24.46 -6.61 -4.13
N PRO A 95 24.77 -5.87 -3.05
CA PRO A 95 25.62 -6.41 -1.97
C PRO A 95 24.98 -7.58 -1.22
N ALA A 96 25.71 -8.70 -1.10
CA ALA A 96 25.21 -9.94 -0.49
C ALA A 96 24.78 -9.79 0.99
N TRP A 97 25.34 -8.83 1.73
CA TRP A 97 24.96 -8.58 3.13
C TRP A 97 23.52 -8.06 3.28
N ILE A 98 22.94 -7.49 2.22
CA ILE A 98 21.57 -6.97 2.21
C ILE A 98 20.53 -8.09 2.25
N HIS A 99 20.88 -9.27 1.73
CA HIS A 99 20.05 -10.47 1.78
C HIS A 99 20.18 -11.24 3.11
N GLY A 100 20.99 -10.74 4.05
CA GLY A 100 21.02 -11.25 5.42
C GLY A 100 19.95 -10.61 6.30
N PRO A 101 19.67 -11.17 7.49
CA PRO A 101 18.63 -10.68 8.40
C PRO A 101 18.87 -9.22 8.85
N LEU A 102 20.13 -8.83 9.05
CA LEU A 102 20.47 -7.43 9.35
C LEU A 102 20.25 -6.50 8.16
N GLY A 103 20.51 -7.01 6.95
CA GLY A 103 20.25 -6.31 5.69
C GLY A 103 18.77 -6.01 5.50
N GLU A 104 17.91 -7.02 5.69
CA GLU A 104 16.46 -6.88 5.59
C GLU A 104 15.90 -5.86 6.61
N ILE A 105 16.35 -5.91 7.86
CA ILE A 105 15.97 -4.93 8.88
C ILE A 105 16.42 -3.52 8.47
N THR A 106 17.66 -3.38 8.02
CA THR A 106 18.22 -2.10 7.59
C THR A 106 17.43 -1.51 6.42
N VAL A 107 17.15 -2.31 5.39
CA VAL A 107 16.33 -1.90 4.25
C VAL A 107 14.93 -1.51 4.68
N THR A 108 14.32 -2.25 5.61
CA THR A 108 12.97 -1.94 6.12
C THR A 108 12.95 -0.60 6.86
N VAL A 109 13.91 -0.35 7.74
CA VAL A 109 14.03 0.91 8.48
C VAL A 109 14.30 2.07 7.53
N VAL A 110 15.19 1.89 6.56
CA VAL A 110 15.50 2.90 5.54
C VAL A 110 14.28 3.18 4.68
N ALA A 111 13.55 2.16 4.23
CA ALA A 111 12.31 2.32 3.47
C ALA A 111 11.25 3.08 4.27
N ALA A 112 11.07 2.75 5.56
CA ALA A 112 10.14 3.46 6.44
C ALA A 112 10.54 4.93 6.64
N ALA A 113 11.84 5.20 6.81
CA ALA A 113 12.36 6.56 6.94
C ALA A 113 12.14 7.36 5.64
N ILE A 114 12.47 6.78 4.49
CA ILE A 114 12.25 7.35 3.16
C ILE A 114 10.77 7.71 3.00
N VAL A 115 9.86 6.76 3.16
CA VAL A 115 8.41 7.01 3.02
C VAL A 115 7.93 8.11 3.98
N THR A 116 8.42 8.10 5.23
CA THR A 116 8.09 9.14 6.20
C THR A 116 8.55 10.52 5.72
N VAL A 117 9.78 10.63 5.20
CA VAL A 117 10.33 11.86 4.61
C VAL A 117 9.51 12.30 3.39
N LEU A 118 9.13 11.38 2.51
CA LEU A 118 8.30 11.67 1.33
C LEU A 118 6.90 12.20 1.69
N CYS A 119 6.36 11.78 2.84
CA CYS A 119 5.10 12.28 3.36
C CYS A 119 5.21 13.65 4.06
N THR A 120 6.42 14.22 4.21
CA THR A 120 6.60 15.48 4.94
C THR A 120 6.09 16.70 4.13
N PRO A 121 5.66 17.78 4.81
CA PRO A 121 5.22 19.02 4.18
C PRO A 121 6.15 19.64 3.12
N PRO A 122 7.50 19.64 3.25
CA PRO A 122 8.37 20.21 2.22
C PRO A 122 8.29 19.47 0.89
N VAL A 123 8.27 18.13 0.90
CA VAL A 123 8.14 17.33 -0.34
C VAL A 123 6.81 17.62 -1.01
N ARG A 124 5.72 17.69 -0.24
CA ARG A 124 4.41 18.08 -0.77
C ARG A 124 4.45 19.46 -1.44
N ARG A 125 5.13 20.43 -0.84
CA ARG A 125 5.21 21.80 -1.39
C ARG A 125 5.95 21.83 -2.74
N VAL A 126 7.03 21.06 -2.88
CA VAL A 126 7.82 20.98 -4.12
C VAL A 126 7.03 20.26 -5.22
N PHE A 127 6.41 19.12 -4.90
CA PHE A 127 5.71 18.28 -5.89
C PHE A 127 4.23 18.64 -6.08
N ARG A 128 3.71 19.65 -5.36
CA ARG A 128 2.30 20.09 -5.46
C ARG A 128 1.90 20.39 -6.91
N PHE A 129 2.80 20.98 -7.68
CA PHE A 129 2.54 21.34 -9.08
C PHE A 129 2.16 20.12 -9.94
N ALA A 130 2.82 18.98 -9.72
CA ALA A 130 2.58 17.77 -10.50
C ALA A 130 1.40 16.93 -9.97
N VAL A 131 1.25 16.85 -8.65
CA VAL A 131 0.26 15.97 -8.00
C VAL A 131 -1.11 16.63 -7.82
N GLU A 132 -1.15 17.91 -7.46
CA GLU A 132 -2.37 18.68 -7.21
C GLU A 132 -2.31 20.03 -7.96
N PRO A 133 -2.34 20.03 -9.31
CA PRO A 133 -2.41 21.27 -10.06
C PRO A 133 -3.72 21.99 -9.73
N ARG A 134 -3.62 23.24 -9.27
CA ARG A 134 -4.80 24.08 -9.03
C ARG A 134 -5.39 24.47 -10.39
N LEU A 135 -6.35 23.68 -10.87
CA LEU A 135 -7.08 23.91 -12.12
C LEU A 135 -8.10 25.07 -12.00
N SER A 136 -7.81 26.11 -11.23
CA SER A 136 -8.69 27.28 -11.07
C SER A 136 -8.94 28.04 -12.38
N TRP A 137 -8.18 27.73 -13.43
CA TRP A 137 -8.40 28.21 -14.79
C TRP A 137 -9.46 27.40 -15.55
N ALA A 138 -9.61 26.09 -15.28
CA ALA A 138 -10.55 25.21 -15.99
C ALA A 138 -12.00 25.30 -15.47
N PHE A 139 -12.20 25.87 -14.28
CA PHE A 139 -13.50 26.05 -13.64
C PHE A 139 -13.98 27.52 -13.64
N ARG A 140 -13.43 28.36 -14.54
CA ARG A 140 -14.00 29.70 -14.78
C ARG A 140 -15.22 29.54 -15.70
N PRO A 141 -16.37 30.14 -15.36
CA PRO A 141 -17.58 30.10 -16.18
C PRO A 141 -17.38 30.79 -17.53
#